data_AF-A0A0Q4L125-F1
#
_entry.id   AF-A0A0Q4L125-F1
#
_cell.length_a   1.000
_cell.length_b   1.000
_cell.length_c   1.000
_cell.angle_alpha   90.00
_cell.angle_beta   90.00
_cell.angle_gamma   90.00
#
_symmetry.space_group_name_H-M   'P 1'
#
loop_
_entity.id
_entity.type
_entity.pdbx_description
1 polymer ?
#
loop_
_entity_poly.entity_id
_entity_poly.type
_entity_poly.pdbx_seq_one_letter_code
_entity_poly.pdbx_strand_id
1 'polypeptide(L)' 'MPDQDRIVAIGLLTQRDVFALGHDLSRVYPIDEAPCFGALLGAIDDADRAFHRAHDARQRVSAPRHGATPRA' A
#
# COMPACT_ATOMS: atom_id res chain seq x y z
N MET A 1 -22.91 10.23 -19.70
CA MET A 1 -23.16 9.67 -18.36
C MET A 1 -21.88 9.83 -17.61
N PRO A 2 -21.78 10.73 -16.60
CA PRO A 2 -20.51 10.92 -15.94
C PRO A 2 -20.13 9.60 -15.26
N ASP A 3 -18.89 9.20 -15.47
CA ASP A 3 -18.22 8.10 -14.76
C ASP A 3 -18.62 8.20 -13.28
N GLN A 4 -19.34 7.21 -12.78
CA GLN A 4 -19.79 7.17 -11.39
C GLN A 4 -18.56 7.26 -10.50
N ASP A 5 -18.61 8.08 -9.45
CA ASP A 5 -17.54 8.33 -8.46
C ASP A 5 -16.95 7.01 -7.93
N ARG A 6 -16.03 6.43 -8.71
CA ARG A 6 -15.50 5.09 -8.46
C ARG A 6 -14.48 5.22 -7.35
N ILE A 7 -14.75 4.53 -6.25
CA ILE A 7 -13.76 4.38 -5.18
C ILE A 7 -12.64 3.49 -5.72
N VAL A 8 -11.46 4.07 -5.90
CA VAL A 8 -10.25 3.38 -6.37
C VAL A 8 -9.27 3.08 -5.24
N ALA A 9 -9.42 3.74 -4.10
CA ALA A 9 -8.54 3.62 -2.95
C ALA A 9 -9.29 3.92 -1.65
N ILE A 10 -8.76 3.41 -0.54
CA ILE A 10 -9.18 3.73 0.83
C ILE A 10 -7.94 4.20 1.57
N GLY A 11 -8.04 5.36 2.23
CA GLY A 11 -7.00 5.89 3.12
C GLY A 11 -7.40 5.73 4.58
N LEU A 12 -6.48 5.27 5.42
CA LEU A 12 -6.67 5.23 6.86
C LEU A 12 -6.17 6.54 7.45
N LEU A 13 -7.09 7.30 8.05
CA LEU A 13 -6.83 8.64 8.54
C LEU A 13 -7.05 8.67 10.04
N THR A 14 -6.12 9.30 10.77
CA THR A 14 -6.36 9.64 12.16
C THR A 14 -7.27 10.87 12.25
N GLN A 15 -7.82 11.15 13.43
CA GLN A 15 -8.60 12.37 13.64
C GLN A 15 -7.79 13.64 13.36
N ARG A 16 -6.47 13.61 13.58
CA ARG A 16 -5.57 14.72 13.23
C ARG A 16 -5.45 14.89 11.71
N ASP A 17 -5.38 13.80 10.96
CA ASP A 17 -5.29 13.85 9.49
C ASP A 17 -6.59 14.37 8.89
N VAL A 18 -7.74 13.92 9.41
CA VAL A 18 -9.06 14.44 8.99
C VAL A 18 -9.15 15.94 9.25
N PHE A 19 -8.69 16.42 10.41
CA PHE A 19 -8.66 17.85 10.71
C PHE A 19 -7.71 18.63 9.79
N ALA A 20 -6.55 18.06 9.46
CA ALA A 20 -5.57 18.67 8.57
C ALA A 20 -6.06 18.73 7.11
N LEU A 21 -6.75 17.69 6.64
CA LEU A 21 -7.36 17.63 5.30
C LEU A 21 -8.63 18.49 5.20
N GLY A 22 -9.34 18.69 6.32
CA GLY A 22 -10.43 19.65 6.44
C GLY A 22 -11.50 19.49 5.35
N HIS A 23 -11.77 20.59 4.65
CA HIS A 23 -12.83 20.70 3.65
C HIS A 23 -12.54 19.98 2.32
N ASP A 24 -11.33 19.48 2.11
CA ASP A 24 -10.96 18.77 0.87
C ASP A 24 -11.57 17.35 0.81
N LEU A 25 -12.07 16.84 1.93
CA LEU A 25 -12.76 15.57 2.00
C LEU A 25 -14.26 15.75 1.74
N SER A 26 -14.73 15.32 0.56
CA SER A 26 -16.15 15.33 0.23
C SER A 26 -17.00 14.53 1.23
N ARG A 27 -16.46 13.44 1.81
CA ARG A 27 -17.15 12.58 2.78
C ARG A 27 -16.13 11.91 3.71
N VAL A 28 -16.50 11.75 4.97
CA VAL A 28 -15.73 11.01 5.98
C VAL A 28 -16.64 9.98 6.65
N TYR A 29 -16.16 8.74 6.72
CA TYR A 29 -16.86 7.64 7.37
C TYR A 29 -16.01 7.17 8.55
N PRO A 30 -16.40 7.49 9.80
CA PRO A 30 -15.64 7.09 10.97
C PRO A 30 -15.64 5.56 11.10
N ILE A 31 -14.49 5.03 11.50
CA ILE A 31 -14.38 3.62 11.87
C ILE A 31 -14.53 3.56 13.38
N ASP A 32 -15.67 3.06 13.84
CA ASP A 32 -15.91 2.79 15.26
C ASP A 32 -14.92 1.73 15.77
N GLU A 33 -14.77 1.57 17.09
CA GLU A 33 -13.91 0.53 17.70
C GLU A 33 -14.40 -0.88 17.31
N ALA A 34 -14.03 -1.32 16.11
CA ALA A 34 -14.27 -2.65 15.60
C ALA A 34 -13.06 -3.51 16.02
N PRO A 35 -13.24 -4.48 16.93
CA PRO A 35 -12.12 -5.26 17.46
C PRO A 35 -11.34 -6.05 16.39
N CYS A 36 -11.93 -6.25 15.20
CA CYS A 36 -11.29 -6.91 14.05
C CYS A 36 -10.52 -5.97 13.12
N PHE A 37 -10.60 -4.65 13.29
CA PHE A 37 -9.99 -3.70 12.36
C PHE A 37 -8.45 -3.78 12.37
N GLY A 38 -7.86 -3.96 13.55
CA GLY A 38 -6.41 -4.17 13.67
C GLY A 38 -5.92 -5.43 12.96
N ALA A 39 -6.70 -6.51 12.97
CA ALA A 39 -6.37 -7.74 12.25
C ALA A 39 -6.42 -7.55 10.73
N LEU A 40 -7.38 -6.77 10.23
CA LEU A 40 -7.44 -6.39 8.81
C LEU A 40 -6.21 -5.58 8.39
N LEU A 41 -5.82 -4.58 9.18
CA LEU A 41 -4.64 -3.78 8.89
C LEU A 41 -3.36 -4.63 8.86
N GLY A 42 -3.19 -5.52 9.83
CA GLY A 42 -2.07 -6.46 9.84
C GLY A 42 -2.03 -7.36 8.60
N ALA A 43 -3.18 -7.85 8.14
CA ALA A 43 -3.26 -8.67 6.94
C ALA A 43 -2.89 -7.90 5.66
N ILE A 44 -3.28 -6.62 5.55
CA ILE A 44 -2.89 -5.74 4.44
C ILE A 44 -1.38 -5.54 4.44
N ASP A 45 -0.80 -5.21 5.59
CA ASP A 45 0.64 -4.99 5.72
C ASP A 45 1.45 -6.25 5.39
N ASP A 46 0.97 -7.44 5.79
CA ASP A 46 1.59 -8.72 5.45
C ASP A 46 1.55 -9.00 3.95
N ALA A 47 0.41 -8.74 3.31
CA ALA A 47 0.25 -8.89 1.87
C ALA A 47 1.18 -7.94 1.11
N ASP A 48 1.28 -6.69 1.55
CA ASP A 48 2.16 -5.68 0.95
C ASP A 48 3.64 -6.08 1.09
N ARG A 49 4.07 -6.51 2.29
CA ARG A 49 5.41 -7.05 2.51
C ARG A 49 5.71 -8.27 1.65
N ALA A 50 4.74 -9.18 1.48
CA ALA A 50 4.90 -10.36 0.63
C ALA A 50 5.05 -9.96 -0.85
N PHE A 51 4.25 -8.99 -1.31
CA PHE A 51 4.31 -8.47 -2.67
C PHE A 51 5.67 -7.84 -2.97
N HIS A 52 6.15 -6.94 -2.09
CA HIS A 52 7.47 -6.31 -2.24
C HIS A 52 8.62 -7.33 -2.24
N ARG A 53 8.61 -8.31 -1.32
CA ARG A 53 9.63 -9.37 -1.30
C ARG A 53 9.66 -10.20 -2.58
N ALA A 54 8.49 -10.58 -3.10
CA ALA A 54 8.39 -11.35 -4.34
C ALA A 54 8.88 -10.53 -5.55
N HIS A 55 8.58 -9.23 -5.58
CA HIS A 55 9.04 -8.32 -6.61
C HIS A 55 10.57 -8.17 -6.60
N ASP A 56 11.17 -7.93 -5.44
CA ASP A 56 12.62 -7.81 -5.28
C ASP A 56 13.36 -9.11 -5.66
N ALA A 57 12.80 -10.26 -5.29
CA ALA A 57 13.36 -11.56 -5.64
C ALA A 57 13.40 -11.77 -7.17
N ARG A 58 12.32 -11.40 -7.87
CA ARG A 58 12.25 -11.46 -9.35
C ARG A 58 13.26 -10.51 -10.00
N GLN A 59 13.45 -9.32 -9.45
CA GLN A 59 14.44 -8.36 -9.97
C GLN A 59 15.88 -8.86 -9.79
N ARG A 60 16.20 -9.47 -8.64
CA ARG A 60 17.53 -10.04 -8.38
C ARG A 60 17.88 -11.23 -9.26
N VAL A 61 16.90 -12.07 -9.59
CA VAL A 61 17.09 -13.19 -10.53
C VAL A 61 17.28 -12.69 -11.96
N SER A 62 16.72 -11.54 -12.29
CA SER A 62 16.78 -10.93 -13.64
C SER A 62 18.03 -10.07 -13.86
N ALA A 63 18.80 -9.75 -12.81
CA ALA A 63 20.02 -8.95 -12.92
C ALA A 63 21.16 -9.80 -13.54
N PRO A 64 21.74 -9.39 -14.69
CA PRO A 64 22.77 -10.17 -15.35
C PRO A 64 24.05 -10.14 -14.51
N ARG A 65 24.61 -11.33 -14.22
CA ARG A 65 25.97 -11.46 -13.66
C ARG A 65 26.95 -10.95 -14.71
N HIS A 66 27.40 -9.70 -14.58
CA HIS A 66 28.54 -9.21 -15.34
C HIS A 66 29.74 -10.13 -15.04
N GLY A 67 30.11 -10.94 -16.02
CA GLY A 67 31.16 -11.92 -15.91
C GLY A 67 32.49 -11.27 -15.57
N ALA A 68 33.12 -11.73 -14.50
CA ALA A 68 34.53 -11.47 -14.25
C ALA A 68 35.34 -12.16 -15.34
N THR A 69 35.95 -11.39 -16.24
CA THR A 69 36.96 -11.88 -17.17
C THR A 69 38.25 -12.19 -16.40
N PRO A 70 38.79 -13.42 -16.48
CA PRO A 70 40.12 -13.70 -15.94
C PRO A 70 41.15 -13.10 -16.91
N ARG A 71 42.00 -12.22 -16.38
CA ARG A 71 43.10 -11.61 -17.12
C ARG A 71 44.29 -12.57 -17.09
N ALA A 72 44.64 -13.08 -18.27
CA ALA A 72 45.84 -13.87 -18.54
C ALA A 72 47.12 -13.02 -18.44
#